data_AF-A0A7T7RFS9-F1
#
_entry.id   AF-A0A7T7RFS9-F1
#
_cell.length_a   1.000
_cell.length_b   1.000
_cell.length_c   1.000
_cell.angle_alpha   90.00
_cell.angle_beta   90.00
_cell.angle_gamma   90.00
#
_symmetry.space_group_name_H-M   'P 1'
#
loop_
_entity.id
_entity.type
_entity.pdbx_description
1 polymer ?
#
loop_
_entity_poly.entity_id
_entity_poly.type
_entity_poly.pdbx_seq_one_letter_code
_entity_poly.pdbx_strand_id
1 'polypeptide(L)'
;MSRGTTPRQDIADMLRAGATYRHIQQQLHVSPNCIALARKAYGIPLPSPRRRTRLDPGLRQTVVDMVQAGRPTNEINRSTGISKTTIRRIRRDLRTQGARP
;
A
#
# COMPACT_ATOMS: atom_id res chain seq x y z
N MET A 1 -17.04 39.91 -3.03
CA MET A 1 -16.77 39.18 -1.78
C MET A 1 -16.04 37.89 -2.11
N SER A 2 -14.72 37.89 -2.03
CA SER A 2 -13.89 36.71 -2.30
C SER A 2 -14.10 35.69 -1.19
N ARG A 3 -14.59 34.49 -1.52
CA ARG A 3 -14.77 33.41 -0.54
C ARG A 3 -13.38 33.02 -0.03
N GLY A 4 -13.09 33.33 1.23
CA GLY A 4 -11.91 32.82 1.91
C GLY A 4 -12.10 31.32 2.11
N THR A 5 -11.65 30.50 1.17
CA THR A 5 -11.63 29.05 1.34
C THR A 5 -10.65 28.73 2.46
N THR A 6 -11.13 28.04 3.50
CA THR A 6 -10.24 27.64 4.58
C THR A 6 -9.36 26.48 4.11
N PRO A 7 -8.13 26.32 4.64
CA PRO A 7 -7.26 25.19 4.27
C PRO A 7 -7.92 23.82 4.47
N ARG A 8 -8.86 23.71 5.42
CA ARG A 8 -9.64 22.47 5.66
C ARG A 8 -10.62 22.17 4.53
N GLN A 9 -11.18 23.21 3.91
CA GLN A 9 -12.13 23.11 2.82
C GLN A 9 -11.42 22.75 1.51
N ASP A 10 -10.25 23.34 1.24
CA ASP A 10 -9.38 22.94 0.12
C ASP A 10 -8.96 21.47 0.23
N ILE A 11 -8.58 21.02 1.42
CA ILE A 11 -8.29 19.60 1.67
C ILE A 11 -9.51 18.72 1.35
N ALA A 12 -10.70 19.12 1.78
CA ALA A 12 -11.92 18.36 1.55
C ALA A 12 -12.26 18.25 0.06
N ASP A 13 -12.10 19.33 -0.69
CA ASP A 13 -12.36 19.37 -2.12
C ASP A 13 -11.33 18.52 -2.89
N MET A 14 -10.05 18.59 -2.51
CA MET A 14 -9.02 17.71 -3.07
C MET A 14 -9.29 16.23 -2.74
N LEU A 15 -9.73 15.90 -1.52
CA LEU A 15 -10.07 14.53 -1.15
C LEU A 15 -11.29 14.01 -1.93
N ARG A 16 -12.31 14.85 -2.16
CA ARG A 16 -13.47 14.50 -3.01
C ARG A 16 -13.08 14.29 -4.46
N ALA A 17 -12.10 15.05 -4.96
CA ALA A 17 -11.50 14.86 -6.27
C ALA A 17 -10.60 13.61 -6.38
N GLY A 18 -10.45 12.81 -5.30
CA GLY A 18 -9.65 11.59 -5.30
C GLY A 18 -8.15 11.82 -5.09
N ALA A 19 -7.73 13.02 -4.68
CA ALA A 19 -6.33 13.29 -4.40
C ALA A 19 -5.83 12.42 -3.24
N THR A 20 -4.58 11.96 -3.37
CA THR A 20 -3.92 11.21 -2.28
C THR A 20 -3.43 12.16 -1.20
N TYR A 21 -3.28 11.66 0.04
CA TYR A 21 -2.70 12.45 1.13
C TYR A 21 -1.37 13.08 0.73
N ARG A 22 -0.47 12.32 0.08
CA ARG A 22 0.82 12.84 -0.41
C ARG A 22 0.65 14.03 -1.35
N HIS A 23 -0.28 13.94 -2.29
CA HIS A 23 -0.54 15.02 -3.24
C HIS A 23 -1.08 16.27 -2.54
N ILE A 24 -1.99 16.09 -1.58
CA ILE A 24 -2.52 17.19 -0.75
C ILE A 24 -1.42 17.84 0.10
N GLN A 25 -0.53 17.04 0.69
CA GLN A 25 0.62 17.56 1.46
C GLN A 25 1.56 18.38 0.58
N GLN A 26 1.81 17.94 -0.65
CA GLN A 26 2.69 18.65 -1.58
C GLN A 26 2.07 19.96 -2.07
N GLN A 27 0.76 19.97 -2.29
CA GLN A 27 0.06 21.12 -2.84
C GLN A 27 -0.25 22.20 -1.78
N LEU A 28 -0.67 21.77 -0.58
CA LEU A 28 -1.14 22.68 0.47
C LEU A 28 -0.14 22.81 1.62
N HIS A 29 0.99 22.11 1.57
CA HIS A 29 2.02 22.10 2.61
C HIS A 29 1.50 21.78 4.03
N VAL A 30 0.43 20.98 4.11
CA VAL A 30 -0.20 20.58 5.37
C VAL A 30 0.33 19.25 5.91
N SER A 31 0.23 19.06 7.22
CA SER A 31 0.57 17.79 7.85
C SER A 31 -0.47 16.70 7.53
N PRO A 32 -0.09 15.41 7.50
CA PRO A 32 -1.05 14.33 7.26
C PRO A 32 -2.11 14.22 8.37
N ASN A 33 -1.78 14.68 9.60
CA ASN A 33 -2.74 14.79 10.69
C ASN A 33 -3.83 15.82 10.40
N CYS A 34 -3.46 16.98 9.84
CA CYS A 34 -4.43 18.00 9.42
C CYS A 34 -5.40 17.44 8.37
N ILE A 35 -4.88 16.70 7.39
CA ILE A 35 -5.68 16.03 6.36
C ILE A 35 -6.64 15.01 6.98
N ALA A 36 -6.15 14.20 7.93
CA ALA A 36 -6.98 13.20 8.61
C ALA A 36 -8.12 13.84 9.43
N LEU A 37 -7.86 14.95 10.09
CA LEU A 37 -8.87 15.70 10.84
C LEU A 37 -9.90 16.33 9.90
N ALA A 38 -9.46 16.97 8.81
CA ALA A 38 -10.36 17.54 7.81
C ALA A 38 -11.24 16.44 7.19
N ARG A 39 -10.64 15.32 6.78
CA ARG A 39 -11.38 14.15 6.25
C ARG A 39 -12.48 13.68 7.21
N LYS A 40 -12.15 13.54 8.51
CA LYS A 40 -13.13 13.14 9.54
C LYS A 40 -14.23 14.19 9.72
N ALA A 41 -13.87 15.46 9.80
CA ALA A 41 -14.81 16.56 9.99
C ALA A 41 -15.83 16.67 8.83
N TYR A 42 -15.40 16.39 7.60
CA TYR A 42 -16.26 16.40 6.42
C TYR A 42 -16.84 15.02 6.04
N GLY A 43 -16.64 13.99 6.87
CA GLY A 43 -17.20 12.65 6.64
C GLY A 43 -16.70 11.95 5.37
N ILE A 44 -15.54 12.32 4.84
CA ILE A 44 -15.06 11.78 3.56
C ILE A 44 -14.54 10.35 3.78
N PRO A 45 -15.05 9.34 3.06
CA PRO A 45 -14.60 7.96 3.20
C PRO A 45 -13.12 7.83 2.85
N LEU A 46 -12.43 6.89 3.48
CA LEU A 46 -11.06 6.57 3.06
C LEU A 46 -11.13 6.07 1.61
N PRO A 47 -10.26 6.57 0.70
CA PRO A 47 -10.10 5.91 -0.58
C PRO A 47 -9.73 4.46 -0.28
N SER A 48 -10.46 3.52 -0.89
CA SER A 48 -10.28 2.10 -0.65
C SER A 48 -8.78 1.79 -0.61
N PRO A 49 -8.27 1.08 0.42
CA PRO A 49 -6.87 0.74 0.47
C PRO A 49 -6.48 0.18 -0.88
N ARG A 50 -5.43 0.75 -1.50
CA ARG A 50 -4.96 0.29 -2.81
C ARG A 50 -4.90 -1.22 -2.72
N ARG A 51 -5.72 -1.90 -3.52
CA ARG A 51 -5.76 -3.36 -3.56
C ARG A 51 -4.32 -3.75 -3.89
N ARG A 52 -3.57 -4.23 -2.89
CA ARG A 52 -2.28 -4.85 -3.16
C ARG A 52 -2.62 -5.92 -4.17
N THR A 53 -1.99 -5.89 -5.35
CA THR A 53 -2.18 -6.95 -6.35
C THR A 53 -1.92 -8.25 -5.61
N ARG A 54 -2.99 -8.97 -5.31
CA ARG A 54 -2.90 -10.22 -4.57
C ARG A 54 -2.22 -11.14 -5.56
N LEU A 55 -1.06 -11.66 -5.17
CA LEU A 55 -0.42 -12.67 -5.99
C LEU A 55 -1.43 -13.78 -6.22
N ASP A 56 -1.55 -14.22 -7.47
CA ASP A 56 -2.39 -15.36 -7.81
C ASP A 56 -2.08 -16.53 -6.84
N PRO A 57 -3.10 -17.16 -6.23
CA PRO A 57 -2.87 -18.22 -5.25
C PRO A 57 -2.02 -19.38 -5.77
N GLY A 58 -2.21 -19.77 -7.04
CA GLY A 58 -1.45 -20.84 -7.67
C GLY A 58 0.01 -20.43 -7.83
N LEU A 59 0.25 -19.24 -8.38
CA LEU A 59 1.60 -18.70 -8.53
C LEU A 59 2.30 -18.51 -7.17
N ARG A 60 1.55 -18.12 -6.13
CA ARG A 60 2.07 -18.03 -4.76
C ARG A 60 2.52 -19.40 -4.24
N GLN A 61 1.74 -20.45 -4.50
CA GLN A 61 2.10 -21.80 -4.06
C GLN A 61 3.36 -22.29 -4.76
N THR A 62 3.47 -22.11 -6.09
CA THR A 62 4.69 -22.45 -6.84
C THR A 62 5.94 -21.79 -6.24
N VAL A 63 5.83 -20.54 -5.82
CA VAL A 63 6.95 -19.80 -5.20
C VAL A 63 7.28 -20.34 -3.82
N VAL A 64 6.27 -20.73 -3.04
CA VAL A 64 6.46 -21.38 -1.73
C VAL A 64 7.22 -22.70 -1.89
N ASP A 65 6.80 -23.54 -2.84
CA ASP A 65 7.42 -24.84 -3.09
C ASP A 65 8.89 -24.67 -3.52
N MET A 66 9.17 -23.72 -4.42
CA MET A 66 10.54 -23.40 -4.83
C MET A 66 11.39 -22.84 -3.67
N VAL A 67 10.81 -22.06 -2.78
CA VAL A 67 11.51 -21.56 -1.59
C VAL A 67 11.83 -22.69 -0.62
N GLN A 68 10.89 -23.61 -0.38
CA GLN A 68 11.08 -24.79 0.47
C GLN A 68 12.11 -25.76 -0.11
N ALA A 69 12.15 -25.93 -1.43
CA ALA A 69 13.17 -26.67 -2.16
C ALA A 69 14.56 -25.99 -2.18
N GLY A 70 14.73 -24.86 -1.48
CA GLY A 70 16.02 -24.20 -1.33
C GLY A 70 16.49 -23.41 -2.56
N ARG A 71 15.62 -23.17 -3.55
CA ARG A 71 16.02 -22.48 -4.78
C ARG A 71 16.49 -21.04 -4.51
N PRO A 72 17.54 -20.56 -5.20
CA PRO A 72 18.00 -19.18 -5.06
C PRO A 72 16.96 -18.18 -5.60
N THR A 73 16.83 -17.03 -4.94
CA THR A 73 15.83 -15.99 -5.29
C THR A 73 15.90 -15.55 -6.76
N ASN A 74 17.09 -15.56 -7.36
CA ASN A 74 17.26 -15.20 -8.78
C ASN A 74 16.62 -16.23 -9.72
N GLU A 75 16.71 -17.52 -9.39
CA GLU A 75 16.11 -18.61 -10.18
C GLU A 75 14.58 -18.56 -10.07
N ILE A 76 14.06 -18.32 -8.86
CA ILE A 76 12.62 -18.16 -8.62
C ILE A 76 12.08 -16.95 -9.39
N ASN A 77 12.79 -15.82 -9.35
CA ASN A 77 12.41 -14.62 -10.09
C ASN A 77 12.36 -14.87 -11.61
N ARG A 78 13.39 -15.51 -12.17
CA ARG A 78 13.42 -15.84 -13.60
C ARG A 78 12.30 -16.79 -14.02
N SER A 79 11.96 -17.74 -13.15
CA SER A 79 10.95 -18.77 -13.46
C SER A 79 9.51 -18.29 -13.31
N THR A 80 9.26 -17.33 -12.40
CA THR A 80 7.90 -16.93 -12.01
C THR A 80 7.55 -15.48 -12.36
N GLY A 81 8.54 -14.68 -12.78
CA GLY A 81 8.38 -13.24 -12.99
C GLY A 81 8.19 -12.42 -11.70
N ILE A 82 8.16 -13.05 -10.53
CA ILE A 82 7.93 -12.37 -9.26
C ILE A 82 9.17 -11.58 -8.83
N SER A 83 8.94 -10.36 -8.33
CA SER A 83 10.01 -9.53 -7.76
C SER A 83 10.76 -10.24 -6.62
N LYS A 84 12.08 -10.02 -6.59
CA LYS A 84 12.96 -10.54 -5.52
C LYS A 84 12.47 -10.13 -4.11
N THR A 85 11.86 -8.95 -3.99
CA THR A 85 11.28 -8.43 -2.74
C THR A 85 10.13 -9.29 -2.25
N THR A 86 9.21 -9.66 -3.14
CA THR A 86 8.08 -10.57 -2.81
C THR A 86 8.58 -11.95 -2.40
N ILE A 87 9.58 -12.50 -3.12
CA ILE A 87 10.17 -13.81 -2.80
C ILE A 87 10.85 -13.80 -1.42
N ARG A 88 11.64 -12.77 -1.11
CA ARG A 88 12.26 -12.60 0.22
C ARG A 88 11.23 -12.50 1.35
N ARG A 89 10.11 -11.82 1.09
CA ARG A 89 9.00 -11.73 2.04
C ARG A 89 8.36 -13.09 2.29
N ILE A 90 8.03 -13.84 1.24
CA ILE A 90 7.48 -15.20 1.35
C ILE A 90 8.43 -16.09 2.16
N ARG A 91 9.74 -16.03 1.87
CA ARG A 91 10.76 -16.78 2.62
C ARG A 91 10.81 -16.40 4.11
N ARG A 92 10.71 -15.12 4.43
CA ARG A 92 10.65 -14.66 5.82
C ARG A 92 9.37 -15.14 6.50
N ASP A 93 8.23 -15.00 5.84
CA ASP A 93 6.94 -15.41 6.40
C ASP A 93 6.90 -16.93 6.67
N LEU A 94 7.50 -17.75 5.78
CA LEU A 94 7.67 -19.20 6.00
C LEU A 94 8.57 -19.52 7.20
N ARG A 95 9.68 -18.78 7.37
CA ARG A 95 10.55 -18.91 8.55
C ARG A 95 9.81 -18.58 9.84
N THR A 96 9.00 -17.53 9.84
CA THR A 96 8.20 -17.15 11.01
C THR A 96 7.06 -18.13 11.30
N GLN A 97 6.46 -18.72 10.26
CA GLN A 97 5.39 -19.71 10.40
C GLN A 97 5.89 -21.08 10.89
N GLY A 98 7.13 -21.46 10.57
CA GLY A 98 7.78 -22.66 11.11
C GLY A 98 8.41 -22.48 12.51
N ALA A 99 8.44 -21.25 13.05
CA ALA A 99 9.04 -20.92 14.34
C ALA A 99 8.00 -20.70 15.44
N ARG A 100 6.80 -21.28 15.31
CA ARG A 100 5.75 -21.16 16.30
C ARG A 100 5.92 -22.28 17.35
N PRO A 101 6.16 -21.97 18.64
CA PRO A 101 6.13 -22.96 19.72
C PRO A 101 4.71 -23.51 19.93
#